data_AF-A0A2S9FNM9-F1
#
_entry.id   AF-A0A2S9FNM9-F1
#
_cell.length_a   1.000
_cell.length_b   1.000
_cell.length_c   1.000
_cell.angle_alpha   90.00
_cell.angle_beta   90.00
_cell.angle_gamma   90.00
#
_symmetry.space_group_name_H-M   'P 1'
#
loop_
_entity.id
_entity.type
_entity.pdbx_description
1 polymer ?
#
loop_
_entity_poly.entity_id
_entity_poly.type
_entity_poly.pdbx_seq_one_letter_code
_entity_poly.pdbx_strand_id
1 'polypeptide(L)'
;GGTGALTMATFHPNRYRFAGSLSGFLNPSNTYTNGAITAGLARFGGVDTRNMWGLPQLGRWKWHDPDVHSQLLVNNNTRLWIYSPATTTCTDVPAMIGYCDQAQGSNRSFYQHYRAIGGGNAHFDFPT
;
A
#
# COMPACT_ATOMS: atom_id res chain seq x y z
N GLY A 1 -7.25 -3.54 3.02
CA GLY A 1 -6.59 -4.34 4.08
C GLY A 1 -5.10 -4.01 4.19
N GLY A 2 -4.28 -4.50 3.27
CA GLY A 2 -2.81 -4.40 3.35
C GLY A 2 -2.26 -2.99 3.56
N THR A 3 -2.76 -1.99 2.81
CA THR A 3 -2.38 -0.57 2.99
C THR A 3 -2.61 -0.11 4.43
N GLY A 4 -3.80 -0.38 4.97
CA GLY A 4 -4.16 -0.01 6.35
C GLY A 4 -3.26 -0.69 7.39
N ALA A 5 -2.93 -1.97 7.22
CA ALA A 5 -2.04 -2.68 8.14
C ALA A 5 -0.65 -2.04 8.19
N LEU A 6 -0.06 -1.71 7.04
CA LEU A 6 1.23 -1.02 7.00
C LEU A 6 1.14 0.40 7.56
N THR A 7 0.14 1.19 7.16
CA THR A 7 -0.07 2.55 7.67
C THR A 7 -0.20 2.56 9.20
N MET A 8 -0.93 1.61 9.78
CA MET A 8 -1.07 1.50 11.24
C MET A 8 0.27 1.17 11.92
N ALA A 9 1.08 0.29 11.36
CA ALA A 9 2.41 -0.01 11.92
C ALA A 9 3.42 1.13 11.72
N THR A 10 3.31 1.87 10.61
CA THR A 10 4.14 3.05 10.33
C THR A 10 3.93 4.14 11.38
N PHE A 11 2.68 4.46 11.73
CA PHE A 11 2.34 5.59 12.60
C PHE A 11 2.02 5.22 14.05
N HIS A 12 1.80 3.93 14.34
CA HIS A 12 1.53 3.43 15.69
C HIS A 12 2.40 2.21 16.05
N PRO A 13 3.75 2.35 16.00
CA PRO A 13 4.69 1.24 16.23
C PRO A 13 4.65 0.70 17.67
N ASN A 14 4.11 1.46 18.62
CA ASN A 14 3.86 1.02 19.99
C ASN A 14 2.69 0.04 20.11
N ARG A 15 1.78 0.02 19.13
CA ARG A 15 0.62 -0.90 19.09
C ARG A 15 0.84 -2.04 18.12
N TYR A 16 1.47 -1.77 16.98
CA TYR A 16 1.65 -2.74 15.90
C TYR A 16 3.13 -2.90 15.59
N ARG A 17 3.74 -3.96 16.13
CA ARG A 17 5.14 -4.32 15.84
C ARG A 17 5.28 -5.28 14.65
N PHE A 18 4.15 -5.79 14.17
CA PHE A 18 4.04 -6.65 13.01
C PHE A 18 2.95 -6.11 12.07
N ALA A 19 3.21 -6.09 10.76
CA ALA A 19 2.20 -5.80 9.74
C ALA A 19 2.30 -6.77 8.56
N GLY A 20 1.13 -7.28 8.16
CA GLY A 20 0.97 -8.13 6.98
C GLY A 20 0.19 -7.41 5.88
N SER A 21 0.69 -7.46 4.64
CA SER A 21 -0.04 -7.03 3.45
C SER A 21 -0.13 -8.19 2.47
N LEU A 22 -1.36 -8.56 2.12
CA LEU A 22 -1.67 -9.50 1.05
C LEU A 22 -2.32 -8.69 -0.07
N SER A 23 -1.60 -8.51 -1.18
CA SER A 23 -2.08 -7.74 -2.35
C SER A 23 -2.54 -6.31 -2.02
N GLY A 24 -1.86 -5.62 -1.10
CA GLY A 24 -2.20 -4.25 -0.72
C GLY A 24 -1.74 -3.20 -1.73
N PHE A 25 -2.40 -2.04 -1.78
CA PHE A 25 -1.92 -0.86 -2.51
C PHE A 25 -0.93 -0.09 -1.62
N LEU A 26 0.37 -0.37 -1.75
CA LEU A 26 1.35 0.06 -0.75
C LEU A 26 1.89 1.48 -0.92
N ASN A 27 1.65 2.11 -2.08
CA ASN A 27 2.04 3.50 -2.36
C ASN A 27 0.84 4.35 -2.81
N PRO A 28 -0.22 4.46 -1.99
CA PRO A 28 -1.50 5.07 -2.39
C PRO A 28 -1.38 6.53 -2.87
N SER A 29 -0.32 7.26 -2.52
CA SER A 29 -0.10 8.64 -2.99
C SER A 29 0.58 8.73 -4.36
N ASN A 30 1.13 7.63 -4.88
CA ASN A 30 1.72 7.56 -6.22
C ASN A 30 0.69 7.98 -7.29
N THR A 31 1.15 8.69 -8.32
CA THR A 31 0.29 9.26 -9.38
C THR A 31 -0.64 8.23 -10.03
N TYR A 32 -0.15 7.03 -10.32
CA TYR A 32 -0.97 5.99 -10.95
C TYR A 32 -1.91 5.33 -9.92
N THR A 33 -1.38 5.03 -8.74
CA THR A 33 -2.12 4.36 -7.66
C THR A 33 -3.27 5.22 -7.13
N ASN A 34 -3.08 6.53 -6.94
CA ASN A 34 -4.13 7.41 -6.43
C ASN A 34 -5.31 7.55 -7.41
N GLY A 35 -5.03 7.56 -8.72
CA GLY A 35 -6.04 7.60 -9.78
C GLY A 35 -6.82 6.29 -9.84
N ALA A 36 -6.11 5.16 -9.75
CA ALA A 36 -6.71 3.83 -9.69
C ALA A 36 -7.62 3.66 -8.46
N ILE A 37 -7.15 4.06 -7.27
CA ILE A 37 -7.96 4.02 -6.04
C ILE A 37 -9.21 4.89 -6.19
N THR A 38 -9.07 6.10 -6.74
CA THR A 38 -10.19 7.02 -6.95
C THR A 38 -11.23 6.46 -7.91
N ALA A 39 -10.81 5.97 -9.08
CA ALA A 39 -11.71 5.38 -10.06
C ALA A 39 -12.37 4.09 -9.54
N GLY A 40 -11.60 3.24 -8.87
CA GLY A 40 -12.07 1.95 -8.36
C GLY A 40 -13.08 2.11 -7.23
N LEU A 41 -12.81 2.98 -6.26
CA LEU A 41 -13.75 3.25 -5.15
C LEU A 41 -15.04 3.93 -5.62
N ALA A 42 -14.95 4.82 -6.62
CA ALA A 42 -16.14 5.39 -7.24
C ALA A 42 -16.98 4.31 -7.95
N ARG A 43 -16.33 3.42 -8.72
CA ARG A 43 -17.00 2.38 -9.52
C ARG A 43 -17.64 1.27 -8.68
N PHE A 44 -16.91 0.73 -7.72
CA PHE A 44 -17.34 -0.46 -6.96
C PHE A 44 -17.94 -0.11 -5.59
N GLY A 45 -17.57 1.04 -5.01
CA GLY A 45 -18.08 1.50 -3.73
C GLY A 45 -19.09 2.63 -3.82
N GLY A 46 -19.20 3.33 -4.96
CA GLY A 46 -20.06 4.51 -5.09
C GLY A 46 -19.62 5.69 -4.22
N VAL A 47 -18.35 5.72 -3.79
CA VAL A 47 -17.82 6.73 -2.85
C VAL A 47 -16.81 7.67 -3.51
N ASP A 48 -16.76 8.90 -2.99
CA ASP A 48 -15.82 9.92 -3.45
C ASP A 48 -14.58 9.99 -2.54
N THR A 49 -13.41 9.71 -3.11
CA THR A 49 -12.13 9.74 -2.37
C THR A 49 -11.72 11.14 -1.92
N ARG A 50 -12.33 12.20 -2.46
CA ARG A 50 -12.18 13.57 -1.94
C ARG A 50 -12.63 13.69 -0.48
N ASN A 51 -13.63 12.90 -0.07
CA ASN A 51 -14.11 12.86 1.31
C ASN A 51 -13.21 12.02 2.23
N MET A 52 -12.24 11.28 1.68
CA MET A 52 -11.29 10.47 2.43
C MET A 52 -10.07 11.31 2.83
N TRP A 53 -9.26 11.73 1.87
CA TRP A 53 -8.01 12.49 2.11
C TRP A 53 -7.90 13.77 1.28
N GLY A 54 -9.01 14.24 0.70
CA GLY A 54 -9.01 15.38 -0.21
C GLY A 54 -8.47 15.03 -1.60
N LEU A 55 -8.29 16.06 -2.42
CA LEU A 55 -7.71 15.94 -3.75
C LEU A 55 -6.25 15.45 -3.66
N PRO A 56 -5.82 14.43 -4.44
CA PRO A 56 -4.45 13.94 -4.45
C PRO A 56 -3.39 15.02 -4.71
N GLN A 57 -3.72 16.02 -5.51
CA GLN A 57 -2.86 17.16 -5.87
C GLN A 57 -2.49 18.03 -4.66
N LEU A 58 -3.29 17.98 -3.59
CA LEU A 58 -3.07 18.76 -2.36
C LEU A 58 -2.10 18.06 -1.38
N GLY A 59 -1.53 16.91 -1.76
CA GLY A 59 -0.44 16.26 -1.03
C GLY A 59 -0.84 15.48 0.24
N ARG A 60 -2.06 15.65 0.75
CA ARG A 60 -2.55 14.98 1.99
C ARG A 60 -2.53 13.45 1.91
N TRP A 61 -2.60 12.87 0.72
CA TRP A 61 -2.45 11.42 0.53
C TRP A 61 -1.10 10.90 1.03
N LYS A 62 -0.03 11.70 0.88
CA LYS A 62 1.30 11.33 1.36
C LYS A 62 1.36 11.14 2.87
N TRP A 63 0.53 11.88 3.63
CA TRP A 63 0.47 11.77 5.09
C TRP A 63 -0.01 10.40 5.58
N HIS A 64 -0.65 9.62 4.71
CA HIS A 64 -1.20 8.30 5.02
C HIS A 64 -0.48 7.17 4.27
N ASP A 65 0.55 7.50 3.48
CA ASP A 65 1.23 6.56 2.60
C ASP A 65 2.41 5.87 3.33
N PRO A 66 2.36 4.54 3.53
CA PRO A 66 3.43 3.83 4.22
C PRO A 66 4.72 3.72 3.41
N ASP A 67 4.66 3.84 2.07
CA ASP A 67 5.85 3.87 1.21
C ASP A 67 6.61 5.19 1.39
N VAL A 68 5.90 6.32 1.38
CA VAL A 68 6.49 7.65 1.65
C VAL A 68 7.14 7.71 3.03
N HIS A 69 6.54 7.02 4.01
CA HIS A 69 6.99 7.01 5.40
C HIS A 69 7.73 5.71 5.78
N SER A 70 8.24 4.96 4.80
CA SER A 70 8.87 3.65 5.01
C SER A 70 10.10 3.70 5.93
N GLN A 71 10.79 4.84 6.01
CA GLN A 71 11.87 5.05 6.97
C GLN A 71 11.43 4.85 8.43
N LEU A 72 10.18 5.17 8.78
CA LEU A 72 9.65 4.90 10.12
C LEU A 72 9.56 3.40 10.39
N LEU A 73 9.18 2.59 9.39
CA LEU A 73 9.13 1.13 9.53
C LEU A 73 10.52 0.56 9.77
N VAL A 74 11.53 1.09 9.06
CA VAL A 74 12.95 0.73 9.23
C VAL A 74 13.45 1.12 10.61
N ASN A 75 13.29 2.38 11.01
CA ASN A 75 13.77 2.90 12.29
C ASN A 75 13.14 2.18 13.49
N ASN A 76 11.85 1.84 13.39
CA ASN A 76 11.14 1.10 14.45
C ASN A 76 11.40 -0.42 14.42
N ASN A 77 12.20 -0.90 13.46
CA ASN A 77 12.49 -2.30 13.21
C ASN A 77 11.20 -3.16 13.13
N THR A 78 10.16 -2.61 12.50
CA THR A 78 8.84 -3.25 12.41
C THR A 78 8.96 -4.54 11.59
N ARG A 79 8.37 -5.63 12.08
CA ARG A 79 8.32 -6.88 11.31
C ARG A 79 7.28 -6.77 10.20
N LEU A 80 7.69 -6.96 8.95
CA LEU A 80 6.77 -6.93 7.81
C LEU A 80 6.63 -8.30 7.15
N TRP A 81 5.42 -8.60 6.69
CA TRP A 81 5.14 -9.69 5.76
C TRP A 81 4.38 -9.14 4.55
N ILE A 82 5.01 -9.12 3.39
CA ILE A 82 4.44 -8.57 2.16
C ILE A 82 4.29 -9.70 1.16
N TYR A 83 3.07 -9.96 0.73
CA TYR A 83 2.72 -10.93 -0.29
C TYR A 83 2.05 -10.24 -1.47
N SER A 84 2.49 -10.57 -2.68
CA SER A 84 1.80 -10.18 -3.91
C SER A 84 2.09 -11.18 -5.02
N PRO A 85 1.06 -11.74 -5.69
CA PRO A 85 1.30 -12.68 -6.78
C PRO A 85 1.93 -11.99 -8.00
N ALA A 86 2.56 -12.75 -8.89
CA ALA A 86 3.07 -12.22 -10.16
C ALA A 86 1.96 -11.79 -11.13
N THR A 87 0.79 -12.44 -11.08
CA THR A 87 -0.35 -12.11 -11.95
C THR A 87 -0.84 -10.68 -11.75
N THR A 88 -1.27 -10.06 -12.85
CA THR A 88 -1.88 -8.73 -12.88
C THR A 88 -3.41 -8.79 -12.93
N THR A 89 -3.97 -10.00 -12.93
CA THR A 89 -5.41 -10.24 -12.96
C THR A 89 -5.89 -10.85 -11.64
N CYS A 90 -7.20 -10.82 -11.45
CA CYS A 90 -7.86 -11.22 -10.22
C CYS A 90 -9.23 -11.78 -10.54
N THR A 91 -9.61 -12.83 -9.82
CA THR A 91 -10.88 -13.54 -10.00
C THR A 91 -12.05 -12.74 -9.44
N ASP A 92 -11.86 -12.14 -8.27
CA ASP A 92 -12.79 -11.18 -7.67
C ASP A 92 -12.31 -9.76 -7.97
N VAL A 93 -12.86 -9.17 -9.03
CA VAL A 93 -12.51 -7.82 -9.50
C VAL A 93 -12.93 -6.73 -8.49
N PRO A 94 -14.15 -6.73 -7.93
CA PRO A 94 -14.54 -5.78 -6.88
C PRO A 94 -13.64 -5.81 -5.63
N ALA A 95 -13.19 -6.98 -5.18
CA ALA A 95 -12.29 -7.08 -4.01
C ALA A 95 -11.00 -6.28 -4.16
N MET A 96 -10.57 -6.08 -5.40
CA MET A 96 -9.36 -5.34 -5.76
C MET A 96 -9.67 -4.04 -6.52
N ILE A 97 -10.91 -3.55 -6.42
CA ILE A 97 -11.41 -2.32 -7.04
C ILE A 97 -11.13 -2.20 -8.55
N GLY A 98 -10.91 -3.33 -9.22
CA GLY A 98 -10.57 -3.40 -10.65
C GLY A 98 -9.13 -3.08 -11.02
N TYR A 99 -8.20 -2.96 -10.06
CA TYR A 99 -6.81 -2.51 -10.30
C TYR A 99 -5.77 -3.44 -9.66
N CYS A 100 -5.80 -4.71 -10.03
CA CYS A 100 -4.92 -5.76 -9.51
C CYS A 100 -3.47 -5.60 -9.96
N ASP A 101 -3.29 -5.11 -11.18
CA ASP A 101 -2.01 -4.67 -11.74
C ASP A 101 -1.36 -3.56 -10.90
N GLN A 102 -2.14 -2.58 -10.45
CA GLN A 102 -1.64 -1.48 -9.62
C GLN A 102 -1.27 -1.93 -8.21
N ALA A 103 -2.08 -2.83 -7.62
CA ALA A 103 -1.70 -3.46 -6.35
C ALA A 103 -0.39 -4.23 -6.49
N GLN A 104 -0.24 -5.07 -7.52
CA GLN A 104 0.99 -5.83 -7.78
C GLN A 104 2.21 -4.91 -7.93
N GLY A 105 2.09 -3.89 -8.79
CA GLY A 105 3.16 -2.92 -9.04
C GLY A 105 3.56 -2.19 -7.76
N SER A 106 2.59 -1.75 -6.96
CA SER A 106 2.85 -1.05 -5.70
C SER A 106 3.65 -1.88 -4.69
N ASN A 107 3.43 -3.20 -4.62
CA ASN A 107 4.18 -4.08 -3.73
C ASN A 107 5.64 -4.20 -4.18
N ARG A 108 5.90 -4.28 -5.49
CA ARG A 108 7.26 -4.32 -6.04
C ARG A 108 7.99 -3.00 -5.84
N SER A 109 7.32 -1.87 -6.04
CA SER A 109 7.89 -0.54 -5.76
C SER A 109 8.23 -0.37 -4.28
N PHE A 110 7.31 -0.73 -3.38
CA PHE A 110 7.56 -0.68 -1.93
C PHE A 110 8.74 -1.57 -1.52
N TYR A 111 8.85 -2.78 -2.08
CA TYR A 111 10.01 -3.65 -1.84
C TYR A 111 11.33 -2.97 -2.22
N GLN A 112 11.42 -2.42 -3.43
CA GLN A 112 12.63 -1.75 -3.90
C GLN A 112 12.98 -0.56 -3.02
N HIS A 113 12.00 0.28 -2.70
CA HIS A 113 12.20 1.45 -1.84
C HIS A 113 12.63 1.05 -0.42
N TYR A 114 11.89 0.15 0.24
CA TYR A 114 12.19 -0.32 1.60
C TYR A 114 13.60 -0.91 1.71
N ARG A 115 14.04 -1.70 0.72
CA ARG A 115 15.41 -2.24 0.70
C ARG A 115 16.45 -1.16 0.43
N ALA A 116 16.18 -0.22 -0.46
CA ALA A 116 17.11 0.88 -0.79
C ALA A 116 17.43 1.77 0.43
N ILE A 117 16.47 1.94 1.34
CA ILE A 117 16.66 2.72 2.58
C ILE A 117 17.16 1.88 3.78
N GLY A 118 17.65 0.66 3.53
CA GLY A 118 18.27 -0.19 4.56
C GLY A 118 17.29 -1.06 5.35
N GLY A 119 16.05 -1.24 4.89
CA GLY A 119 15.06 -2.08 5.54
C GLY A 119 15.47 -3.56 5.59
N GLY A 120 15.67 -4.08 6.81
CA GLY A 120 16.14 -5.44 7.05
C GLY A 120 15.08 -6.44 7.56
N ASN A 121 14.01 -5.98 8.23
CA ASN A 121 13.09 -6.84 8.98
C ASN A 121 11.78 -7.12 8.25
N ALA A 122 11.86 -7.49 6.99
CA ALA A 122 10.71 -7.77 6.14
C ALA A 122 10.88 -9.08 5.38
N HIS A 123 9.82 -9.89 5.36
CA HIS A 123 9.64 -11.00 4.44
C HIS A 123 8.83 -10.52 3.23
N PHE A 124 9.32 -10.81 2.03
CA PHE A 124 8.66 -10.50 0.77
C PHE A 124 8.43 -11.81 0.01
N ASP A 125 7.19 -12.10 -0.29
CA ASP A 125 6.75 -13.28 -1.02
C ASP A 125 6.08 -12.85 -2.33
N PHE A 126 6.83 -13.01 -3.42
CA PHE A 126 6.41 -12.69 -4.78
C PHE A 126 6.49 -13.95 -5.64
N PRO A 127 5.51 -14.87 -5.52
CA PRO A 127 5.54 -16.13 -6.26
C PRO A 127 5.45 -15.83 -7.76
N THR A 128 6.26 -16.57 -8.53
CA THR A 128 6.32 -16.54 -10.00
C THR A 128 5.15 -17.27 -10.63
#